data_AF-A0A529L4X0-F1
#
_entry.id   AF-A0A529L4X0-F1
#
_cell.length_a   1.000
_cell.length_b   1.000
_cell.length_c   1.000
_cell.angle_alpha   90.00
_cell.angle_beta   90.00
_cell.angle_gamma   90.00
#
_symmetry.space_group_name_H-M   'P 1'
#
loop_
_entity.id
_entity.type
_entity.pdbx_description
1 polymer ?
#
loop_
_entity_poly.entity_id
_entity_poly.type
_entity_poly.pdbx_seq_one_letter_code
_entity_poly.pdbx_strand_id
1 'polypeptide(L)'
;IYVFTTGGIGPTHDDITADSVAKAFGVPCEYDAKAYAMLEASYAQRGIEFTEARKRMARMPRGADHIDNPVSIAPGFRIGNVHV
;
A
#
# COMPACT_ATOMS: atom_id res chain seq x y z
N ILE A 1 12.43 19.86 1.92
CA ILE A 1 13.07 18.81 1.08
C ILE A 1 12.11 17.64 1.02
N TYR A 2 11.87 17.09 -0.17
CA TYR A 2 10.99 15.94 -0.38
C TYR A 2 11.80 14.70 -0.76
N VAL A 3 11.25 13.53 -0.45
CA VAL A 3 11.80 12.23 -0.86
C VAL A 3 10.74 11.50 -1.67
N PHE A 4 11.14 10.98 -2.82
CA PHE A 4 10.31 10.16 -3.69
C PHE A 4 11.01 8.82 -3.86
N THR A 5 10.27 7.74 -3.70
CA THR A 5 10.73 6.39 -4.01
C THR A 5 9.66 5.70 -4.83
N THR A 6 10.05 4.67 -5.57
CA THR A 6 9.15 3.93 -6.45
C THR A 6 9.42 2.44 -6.33
N GLY A 7 8.38 1.62 -6.44
CA GLY A 7 8.49 0.16 -6.39
C GLY A 7 8.51 -0.42 -4.96
N GLY A 8 8.36 -1.73 -4.87
CA GLY A 8 8.39 -2.46 -3.59
C GLY A 8 7.10 -2.37 -2.77
N ILE A 9 5.94 -2.12 -3.40
CA ILE A 9 4.60 -2.06 -2.76
C ILE A 9 3.60 -3.06 -3.36
N GLY A 10 4.07 -3.99 -4.18
CA GLY A 10 3.26 -5.05 -4.76
C GLY A 10 2.96 -6.21 -3.79
N PRO A 11 2.52 -7.36 -4.33
CA PRO A 11 2.09 -8.51 -3.54
C PRO A 11 3.22 -9.50 -3.20
N THR A 12 4.45 -9.31 -3.68
CA THR A 12 5.52 -10.29 -3.50
C THR A 12 6.23 -10.11 -2.15
N HIS A 13 7.10 -11.05 -1.79
CA HIS A 13 7.78 -11.02 -0.48
C HIS A 13 8.89 -9.96 -0.41
N ASP A 14 9.42 -9.57 -1.57
CA ASP A 14 10.45 -8.54 -1.75
C ASP A 14 9.86 -7.13 -1.86
N ASP A 15 8.53 -7.01 -1.95
CA ASP A 15 7.80 -5.75 -1.76
C ASP A 15 7.80 -5.34 -0.28
N ILE A 16 8.87 -4.67 0.14
CA ILE A 16 9.13 -4.25 1.54
C ILE A 16 9.14 -2.72 1.75
N THR A 17 8.77 -1.92 0.75
CA THR A 17 8.87 -0.45 0.82
C THR A 17 7.94 0.11 1.89
N ALA A 18 6.68 -0.34 1.96
CA ALA A 18 5.74 0.10 2.99
C ALA A 18 6.24 -0.18 4.42
N ASP A 19 6.77 -1.39 4.65
CA ASP A 19 7.37 -1.80 5.92
C ASP A 19 8.62 -0.97 6.27
N SER A 20 9.47 -0.70 5.28
CA SER A 20 10.70 0.08 5.45
C SER A 20 10.41 1.54 5.78
N VAL A 21 9.42 2.14 5.11
CA VAL A 21 8.99 3.52 5.39
C VAL A 21 8.33 3.61 6.76
N ALA A 22 7.44 2.67 7.10
CA ALA A 22 6.82 2.65 8.44
C ALA A 22 7.89 2.58 9.55
N LYS A 23 8.91 1.73 9.38
CA LYS A 23 10.05 1.63 10.30
C LYS A 23 10.82 2.94 10.41
N ALA A 24 11.09 3.63 9.31
CA ALA A 24 11.80 4.91 9.30
C ALA A 24 11.03 6.03 10.04
N PHE A 25 9.69 6.02 9.98
CA PHE A 25 8.83 6.96 10.71
C PHE A 25 8.48 6.52 12.13
N GLY A 26 8.88 5.32 12.56
CA GLY A 26 8.58 4.79 13.89
C GLY A 26 7.09 4.48 14.10
N VAL A 27 6.35 4.20 13.04
CA VAL A 27 4.91 3.87 13.07
C VAL A 27 4.67 2.44 12.60
N PRO A 28 3.57 1.79 13.00
CA PRO A 28 3.26 0.45 12.51
C PRO A 28 2.84 0.47 11.02
N CYS A 29 3.10 -0.63 10.32
CA CYS A 29 2.65 -0.89 8.95
C CYS A 29 1.45 -1.83 8.98
N GLU A 30 0.27 -1.30 8.73
CA GLU A 30 -1.02 -1.96 8.98
C GLU A 30 -1.88 -1.98 7.72
N TYR A 31 -2.87 -2.86 7.69
CA TYR A 31 -3.87 -2.83 6.62
C TYR A 31 -4.71 -1.56 6.73
N ASP A 32 -4.67 -0.75 5.69
CA ASP A 32 -5.58 0.39 5.56
C ASP A 32 -6.96 -0.09 5.12
N ALA A 33 -7.98 0.25 5.90
CA ALA A 33 -9.34 -0.25 5.68
C ALA A 33 -9.91 0.16 4.32
N LYS A 34 -9.59 1.38 3.84
CA LYS A 34 -10.08 1.89 2.56
C LYS A 34 -9.40 1.18 1.39
N ALA A 35 -8.07 1.07 1.41
CA ALA A 35 -7.30 0.35 0.39
C ALA A 35 -7.70 -1.13 0.34
N TYR A 36 -7.91 -1.75 1.50
CA TYR A 36 -8.35 -3.14 1.59
C TYR A 36 -9.73 -3.35 0.95
N ALA A 37 -10.71 -2.52 1.30
CA ALA A 37 -12.06 -2.60 0.73
C ALA A 37 -12.07 -2.36 -0.79
N MET A 38 -11.27 -1.42 -1.28
CA MET A 38 -11.11 -1.16 -2.72
C MET A 38 -10.56 -2.37 -3.46
N LEU A 39 -9.49 -2.97 -2.93
CA LEU A 39 -8.87 -4.16 -3.51
C LEU A 39 -9.81 -5.36 -3.46
N GLU A 40 -10.46 -5.62 -2.33
CA GLU A 40 -11.42 -6.70 -2.15
C GLU A 40 -12.56 -6.62 -3.16
N ALA A 41 -13.18 -5.44 -3.30
CA ALA A 41 -14.25 -5.21 -4.27
C ALA A 41 -13.77 -5.41 -5.71
N SER A 42 -12.58 -4.91 -6.06
CA SER A 42 -11.98 -5.09 -7.39
C SER A 42 -11.71 -6.57 -7.71
N TYR A 43 -11.15 -7.32 -6.77
CA TYR A 43 -10.88 -8.74 -6.96
C TYR A 43 -12.17 -9.55 -7.08
N ALA A 44 -13.17 -9.25 -6.25
CA ALA A 44 -14.50 -9.88 -6.30
C ALA A 44 -15.18 -9.63 -7.67
N GLN A 45 -15.16 -8.40 -8.19
CA GLN A 45 -15.71 -8.07 -9.51
C GLN A 45 -15.04 -8.84 -10.66
N ARG A 46 -13.76 -9.18 -10.50
CA ARG A 46 -12.98 -9.94 -11.50
C ARG A 46 -13.13 -11.45 -11.34
N GLY A 47 -13.84 -11.93 -10.31
CA GLY A 47 -13.93 -13.35 -9.98
C GLY A 47 -12.58 -13.97 -9.58
N ILE A 48 -11.67 -13.16 -9.05
CA ILE A 48 -10.32 -13.59 -8.66
C ILE A 48 -10.22 -13.60 -7.13
N GLU A 49 -9.61 -14.64 -6.58
CA GLU A 49 -9.39 -14.75 -5.13
C GLU A 49 -8.52 -13.60 -4.58
N PHE A 50 -8.95 -12.98 -3.47
CA PHE A 50 -8.14 -11.99 -2.77
C PHE A 50 -7.17 -12.67 -1.80
N THR A 51 -6.09 -13.25 -2.34
CA THR A 51 -5.10 -14.03 -1.58
C THR A 51 -4.35 -13.18 -0.55
N GLU A 52 -3.73 -13.82 0.45
CA GLU A 52 -2.90 -13.13 1.45
C GLU A 52 -1.78 -12.28 0.82
N ALA A 53 -1.16 -12.76 -0.26
CA ALA A 53 -0.17 -12.00 -1.02
C ALA A 53 -0.75 -10.70 -1.58
N ARG A 54 -1.97 -10.74 -2.13
CA ARG A 54 -2.67 -9.57 -2.69
C ARG A 54 -3.11 -8.60 -1.60
N LYS A 55 -3.55 -9.12 -0.43
CA LYS A 55 -3.92 -8.30 0.72
C LYS A 55 -2.77 -7.39 1.15
N ARG A 56 -1.51 -7.85 1.05
CA ARG A 56 -0.32 -7.05 1.41
C ARG A 56 -0.26 -5.69 0.73
N MET A 57 -0.81 -5.55 -0.48
CA MET A 57 -0.87 -4.27 -1.21
C MET A 57 -1.78 -3.22 -0.55
N ALA A 58 -2.60 -3.61 0.43
CA ALA A 58 -3.39 -2.69 1.25
C ALA A 58 -2.63 -2.20 2.50
N ARG A 59 -1.38 -2.63 2.72
CA ARG A 59 -0.60 -2.22 3.89
C ARG A 59 0.10 -0.90 3.66
N MET A 60 0.07 -0.02 4.64
CA MET A 60 0.78 1.26 4.63
C MET A 60 1.14 1.72 6.05
N PRO A 61 2.07 2.69 6.19
CA PRO A 61 2.36 3.30 7.49
C PRO A 61 1.12 3.95 8.10
N ARG A 62 0.88 3.73 9.39
CA ARG A 62 -0.23 4.38 10.09
C ARG A 62 -0.12 5.91 9.98
N GLY A 63 -1.21 6.55 9.55
CA GLY A 63 -1.29 8.00 9.36
C GLY A 63 -0.79 8.50 8.00
N ALA A 64 -0.54 7.59 7.05
CA ALA A 64 -0.27 7.97 5.66
C ALA A 64 -1.56 8.35 4.90
N ASP A 65 -1.42 9.27 3.95
CA ASP A 65 -2.49 9.62 3.01
C ASP A 65 -2.39 8.77 1.74
N HIS A 66 -3.53 8.49 1.11
CA HIS A 66 -3.56 7.79 -0.18
C HIS A 66 -3.07 8.67 -1.32
N ILE A 67 -2.31 8.06 -2.22
CA ILE A 67 -2.05 8.59 -3.57
C ILE A 67 -2.82 7.69 -4.53
N ASP A 68 -3.86 8.25 -5.16
CA ASP A 68 -4.72 7.51 -6.09
C ASP A 68 -3.91 6.98 -7.27
N ASN A 69 -4.11 5.70 -7.57
CA ASN A 69 -3.47 5.02 -8.68
C ASN A 69 -4.53 4.65 -9.73
N PRO A 70 -4.59 5.32 -10.89
CA PRO A 70 -5.58 5.02 -11.92
C PRO A 70 -5.27 3.74 -12.70
N VAL A 71 -4.04 3.22 -12.60
CA VAL A 71 -3.58 2.02 -13.32
C VAL A 71 -3.83 0.76 -12.50
N SER A 72 -3.69 0.85 -11.18
CA SER A 72 -3.88 -0.26 -10.25
C SER A 72 -4.78 0.16 -9.09
N ILE A 73 -5.64 -0.72 -8.60
CA ILE A 73 -6.56 -0.40 -7.50
C ILE A 73 -5.83 -0.19 -6.16
N ALA A 74 -4.60 -0.70 -6.01
CA ALA A 74 -3.78 -0.45 -4.84
C ALA A 74 -3.25 1.00 -4.88
N PRO A 75 -3.54 1.83 -3.86
CA PRO A 75 -3.04 3.19 -3.82
C PRO A 75 -1.54 3.21 -3.47
N GLY A 76 -0.84 4.25 -3.95
CA GLY A 76 0.41 4.68 -3.34
C GLY A 76 0.14 5.38 -2.01
N PHE A 77 1.18 5.86 -1.33
CA PHE A 77 0.96 6.58 -0.08
C PHE A 77 1.98 7.69 0.17
N ARG A 78 1.56 8.67 0.97
CA ARG A 78 2.40 9.77 1.44
C ARG A 78 2.40 9.82 2.96
N ILE A 79 3.58 9.92 3.57
CA ILE A 79 3.73 10.21 4.99
C ILE A 79 4.79 11.29 5.19
N GLY A 80 4.40 12.39 5.84
CA GLY A 80 5.26 13.58 5.97
C GLY A 80 5.73 14.10 4.60
N ASN A 81 7.05 14.03 4.37
CA ASN A 81 7.71 14.45 3.13
C ASN A 81 8.12 13.30 2.19
N VAL A 82 7.73 12.05 2.49
CA VAL A 82 8.03 10.85 1.70
C VAL A 82 6.81 10.45 0.87
N HIS A 83 7.03 10.22 -0.41
CA HIS A 83 6.02 9.75 -1.37
C HIS A 83 6.47 8.41 -1.96
N VAL A 84 5.54 7.45 -1.98
CA VAL A 84 5.73 6.07 -2.43
C VAL A 84 4.68 5.71 -3.46
#